data_AF-A0A260UPL6-F1
#
_entry.id   AF-A0A260UPL6-F1
#
_cell.length_a   1.000
_cell.length_b   1.000
_cell.length_c   1.000
_cell.angle_alpha   90.00
_cell.angle_beta   90.00
_cell.angle_gamma   90.00
#
_symmetry.space_group_name_H-M   'P 1'
#
loop_
_entity.id
_entity.type
_entity.pdbx_description
1 polymer ?
#
loop_
_entity_poly.entity_id
_entity_poly.type
_entity_poly.pdbx_seq_one_letter_code
_entity_poly.pdbx_strand_id
1 'polypeptide(L)'
;MTVEEGGVRVTKLLPFNRSQVFLYAYRHTYAQRHADAGVGVDVLCELMGHRFIGTTQLYYRVGEDRRREAVDRLATLHFDRHGNKIWRAAAALLDSEHVRLAVGQVAVPYGSCSEPSNVAAGGHDCPIRFRCVGCTHFATDVSYLPDLEGYLASLLRSRERIRGTFGADEWAKAEALPSDTEIARIRRLIVQIKTEVDDLSESDRALVEESVSTVRKGRSAVVGLETPRVRQPVPDVRPDRST
;
A
#
# COMPACT_ATOMS: atom_id res chain seq x y z
N MET A 1 -5.58 -8.44 -18.56
CA MET A 1 -5.32 -7.32 -19.49
C MET A 1 -6.66 -6.82 -20.01
N THR A 2 -6.84 -5.50 -20.16
CA THR A 2 -8.07 -4.88 -20.67
C THR A 2 -8.13 -5.02 -22.19
N VAL A 3 -9.21 -5.61 -22.70
CA VAL A 3 -9.48 -5.75 -24.15
C VAL A 3 -10.79 -5.02 -24.45
N GLU A 4 -10.88 -4.30 -25.56
CA GLU A 4 -12.14 -3.71 -26.01
C GLU A 4 -12.95 -4.74 -26.81
N GLU A 5 -14.08 -5.16 -26.27
CA GLU A 5 -15.10 -5.94 -26.99
C GLU A 5 -16.35 -5.08 -27.11
N GLY A 6 -16.81 -4.79 -28.33
CA GLY A 6 -18.07 -4.07 -28.58
C GLY A 6 -18.13 -2.63 -28.05
N GLY A 7 -16.98 -1.96 -27.87
CA GLY A 7 -16.92 -0.59 -27.34
C GLY A 7 -16.90 -0.50 -25.81
N VAL A 8 -16.81 -1.63 -25.10
CA VAL A 8 -16.68 -1.68 -23.64
C VAL A 8 -15.33 -2.32 -23.29
N ARG A 9 -14.58 -1.72 -22.36
CA ARG A 9 -13.34 -2.30 -21.84
C ARG A 9 -13.67 -3.44 -20.89
N VAL A 10 -13.35 -4.67 -21.30
CA VAL A 10 -13.59 -5.87 -20.51
C VAL A 10 -12.26 -6.48 -20.07
N THR A 11 -12.21 -6.98 -18.83
CA THR A 11 -11.02 -7.67 -18.32
C THR A 11 -11.14 -9.16 -18.64
N LYS A 12 -10.34 -9.64 -19.61
CA LYS A 12 -10.33 -11.04 -20.03
C LYS A 12 -9.04 -11.73 -19.56
N LEU A 13 -9.16 -12.97 -19.09
CA LEU A 13 -8.02 -13.85 -18.84
C LEU A 13 -7.43 -14.26 -20.20
N LEU A 14 -6.35 -13.58 -20.60
CA LEU A 14 -5.61 -13.93 -21.80
C LEU A 14 -4.53 -14.98 -21.47
N PRO A 15 -4.23 -15.90 -22.40
CA PRO A 15 -3.10 -16.80 -22.27
C PRO A 15 -1.79 -16.03 -22.05
N PHE A 16 -0.90 -16.55 -21.19
CA PHE A 16 0.41 -15.96 -20.97
C PHE A 16 1.19 -15.87 -22.30
N ASN A 17 1.90 -14.76 -22.52
CA ASN A 17 2.65 -14.55 -23.74
C ASN A 17 3.82 -15.54 -23.80
N ARG A 18 3.74 -16.53 -24.71
CA ARG A 18 4.76 -17.56 -24.86
C ARG A 18 6.13 -17.01 -25.27
N SER A 19 6.20 -15.82 -25.87
CA SER A 19 7.51 -15.21 -26.20
C SER A 19 8.30 -14.78 -24.96
N GLN A 20 7.63 -14.65 -23.80
CA GLN A 20 8.29 -14.38 -22.52
C GLN A 20 8.81 -15.66 -21.83
N VAL A 21 8.54 -16.83 -22.40
CA VAL A 21 9.05 -18.13 -21.91
C VAL A 21 10.30 -18.50 -22.71
N PHE A 22 11.47 -18.11 -22.20
CA PHE A 22 12.78 -18.41 -22.80
C PHE A 22 13.76 -18.97 -21.78
N LEU A 23 14.84 -19.62 -22.22
CA LEU A 23 15.79 -20.35 -21.36
C LEU A 23 16.33 -19.51 -20.20
N TYR A 24 16.68 -18.25 -20.46
CA TYR A 24 17.22 -17.38 -19.41
C TYR A 24 16.14 -16.93 -18.40
N ALA A 25 14.86 -16.88 -18.78
CA ALA A 25 13.77 -16.66 -17.83
C ALA A 25 13.67 -17.80 -16.81
N TYR A 26 13.84 -19.07 -17.22
CA TYR A 26 13.86 -20.20 -16.29
C TYR A 26 14.96 -20.08 -15.24
N ARG A 27 16.13 -19.58 -15.63
CA ARG A 27 17.24 -19.32 -14.70
C ARG A 27 16.87 -18.26 -13.65
N HIS A 28 16.19 -17.19 -14.07
CA HIS A 28 15.67 -16.19 -13.13
C HIS A 28 14.58 -16.77 -12.21
N THR A 29 13.65 -17.56 -12.74
CA THR A 29 12.60 -18.21 -11.94
C THR A 29 13.19 -19.21 -10.93
N TYR A 30 14.20 -19.99 -11.32
CA TYR A 30 14.93 -20.88 -10.42
C TYR A 30 15.56 -20.12 -9.27
N ALA A 31 16.30 -19.05 -9.58
CA ALA A 31 16.96 -18.22 -8.58
C ALA A 31 15.97 -17.55 -7.62
N GLN A 32 14.89 -16.98 -8.17
CA GLN A 32 13.85 -16.30 -7.39
C GLN A 32 13.19 -17.28 -6.42
N ARG A 33 12.79 -18.48 -6.88
CA ARG A 33 12.20 -19.52 -6.02
C ARG A 33 13.11 -19.97 -4.90
N HIS A 34 14.42 -20.09 -5.13
CA HIS A 34 15.36 -20.50 -4.09
C HIS A 34 15.61 -19.38 -3.08
N ALA A 35 15.69 -18.13 -3.53
CA ALA A 35 15.77 -16.97 -2.65
C ALA A 35 14.51 -16.86 -1.77
N ASP A 36 13.35 -17.04 -2.38
CA ASP A 36 12.05 -17.01 -1.70
C ASP A 36 11.87 -18.17 -0.70
N ALA A 37 12.39 -19.37 -1.01
CA ALA A 37 12.43 -20.52 -0.10
C ALA A 37 13.46 -20.37 1.06
N GLY A 38 14.16 -19.23 1.15
CA GLY A 38 15.07 -18.93 2.25
C GLY A 38 16.46 -19.55 2.13
N VAL A 39 16.89 -19.98 0.94
CA VAL A 39 18.26 -20.45 0.71
C VAL A 39 19.25 -19.30 0.95
N GLY A 40 20.38 -19.56 1.61
CA GLY A 40 21.43 -18.54 1.85
C GLY A 40 21.96 -17.93 0.55
N VAL A 41 22.25 -16.62 0.55
CA VAL A 41 22.69 -15.87 -0.65
C VAL A 41 24.03 -16.36 -1.20
N ASP A 42 24.92 -16.81 -0.33
CA ASP A 42 26.17 -17.48 -0.65
C ASP A 42 25.94 -18.82 -1.36
N VAL A 43 25.03 -19.65 -0.83
CA VAL A 43 24.65 -20.95 -1.42
C VAL A 43 23.99 -20.77 -2.79
N LEU A 44 23.06 -19.82 -2.92
CA LEU A 44 22.44 -19.55 -4.21
C LEU A 44 23.44 -18.95 -5.21
N CYS A 45 24.42 -18.16 -4.75
CA CYS A 45 25.46 -17.63 -5.62
C CYS A 45 26.31 -18.74 -6.24
N GLU A 46 26.62 -19.77 -5.46
CA GLU A 46 27.32 -20.97 -5.92
C GLU A 46 26.46 -21.80 -6.88
N LEU A 47 25.20 -22.09 -6.53
CA LEU A 47 24.26 -22.81 -7.39
C LEU A 47 24.02 -22.11 -8.74
N MET A 48 24.01 -20.79 -8.72
CA MET A 48 23.90 -19.98 -9.94
C MET A 48 25.23 -19.90 -10.69
N GLY A 49 26.37 -20.17 -10.07
CA GLY A 49 27.69 -19.95 -10.67
C GLY A 49 27.97 -18.46 -10.93
N HIS A 50 27.47 -17.59 -10.06
CA HIS A 50 27.75 -16.16 -10.15
C HIS A 50 29.15 -15.86 -9.60
N ARG A 51 29.93 -15.06 -10.34
CA ARG A 51 31.26 -14.61 -9.92
C ARG A 51 31.23 -13.54 -8.83
N PHE A 52 30.12 -12.81 -8.72
CA PHE A 52 29.95 -11.73 -7.77
C PHE A 52 28.65 -11.93 -6.99
N ILE A 53 28.74 -11.90 -5.66
CA ILE A 53 27.58 -12.06 -4.77
C ILE A 53 26.50 -10.99 -5.01
N GLY A 54 26.91 -9.78 -5.42
CA GLY A 54 26.01 -8.67 -5.76
C GLY A 54 25.04 -9.01 -6.91
N THR A 55 25.41 -9.91 -7.83
CA THR A 55 24.51 -10.39 -8.89
C THR A 55 23.38 -11.24 -8.31
N THR A 56 23.69 -12.09 -7.34
CA THR A 56 22.70 -12.95 -6.66
C THR A 56 21.85 -12.14 -5.68
N GLN A 57 22.40 -11.12 -5.04
CA GLN A 57 21.67 -10.23 -4.11
C GLN A 57 20.46 -9.55 -4.77
N LEU A 58 20.41 -9.44 -6.10
CA LEU A 58 19.24 -8.94 -6.82
C LEU A 58 17.97 -9.75 -6.55
N TYR A 59 18.10 -11.06 -6.30
CA TYR A 59 16.98 -11.95 -5.97
C TYR A 59 16.55 -11.87 -4.49
N TYR A 60 17.38 -11.29 -3.62
CA TYR A 60 17.13 -11.13 -2.18
C TYR A 60 16.59 -9.74 -1.81
N ARG A 61 16.38 -8.85 -2.79
CA ARG A 61 15.56 -7.64 -2.56
C ARG A 61 14.18 -8.11 -2.15
N VAL A 62 13.72 -7.73 -0.95
CA VAL A 62 12.44 -8.13 -0.30
C VAL A 62 11.62 -9.04 -1.22
N GLY A 63 11.88 -10.35 -1.11
CA GLY A 63 11.33 -11.34 -2.04
C GLY A 63 9.81 -11.22 -2.10
N GLU A 64 9.24 -11.62 -3.24
CA GLU A 64 7.79 -11.62 -3.41
C GLU A 64 7.13 -12.42 -2.28
N ASP A 65 7.78 -13.49 -1.80
CA ASP A 65 7.27 -14.32 -0.72
C ASP A 65 7.36 -13.63 0.65
N ARG A 66 8.47 -12.95 1.02
CA ARG A 66 8.52 -12.17 2.27
C ARG A 66 7.54 -10.99 2.24
N ARG A 67 7.36 -10.38 1.08
CA ARG A 67 6.34 -9.34 0.88
C ARG A 67 4.94 -9.92 1.01
N ARG A 68 4.68 -11.09 0.42
CA ARG A 68 3.39 -11.80 0.49
C ARG A 68 3.08 -12.17 1.92
N GLU A 69 4.01 -12.80 2.63
CA GLU A 69 3.86 -13.18 4.03
C GLU A 69 3.61 -11.95 4.93
N ALA A 70 4.29 -10.83 4.68
CA ALA A 70 4.01 -9.57 5.36
C ALA A 70 2.60 -9.03 5.03
N VAL A 71 2.17 -9.07 3.77
CA VAL A 71 0.82 -8.66 3.36
C VAL A 71 -0.24 -9.56 4.02
N ASP A 72 -0.02 -10.87 4.06
CA ASP A 72 -0.95 -11.85 4.62
C ASP A 72 -1.11 -11.66 6.13
N ARG A 73 -0.02 -11.39 6.85
CA ARG A 73 -0.07 -11.00 8.26
C ARG A 73 -0.91 -9.74 8.47
N LEU A 74 -0.70 -8.71 7.64
CA LEU A 74 -1.45 -7.46 7.73
C LEU A 74 -2.92 -7.59 7.28
N ALA A 75 -3.28 -8.62 6.52
CA ALA A 75 -4.66 -8.85 6.07
C ALA A 75 -5.63 -9.06 7.25
N THR A 76 -5.13 -9.51 8.40
CA THR A 76 -5.90 -9.64 9.64
C THR A 76 -6.26 -8.29 10.27
N LEU A 77 -5.51 -7.23 9.95
CA LEU A 77 -5.66 -5.87 10.46
C LEU A 77 -6.12 -4.93 9.34
N HIS A 78 -7.24 -5.32 8.70
CA HIS A 78 -7.88 -4.58 7.63
C HIS A 78 -9.17 -3.93 8.12
N PHE A 79 -9.41 -2.68 7.74
CA PHE A 79 -10.46 -1.82 8.28
C PHE A 79 -11.29 -1.18 7.18
N ASP A 80 -12.59 -1.03 7.43
CA ASP A 80 -13.48 -0.25 6.57
C ASP A 80 -13.31 1.27 6.82
N ARG A 81 -14.05 2.08 6.07
CA ARG A 81 -14.07 3.54 6.22
C ARG A 81 -14.46 4.06 7.62
N HIS A 82 -15.10 3.23 8.44
CA HIS A 82 -15.56 3.57 9.79
C HIS A 82 -14.61 3.08 10.88
N GLY A 83 -13.60 2.27 10.51
CA GLY A 83 -12.67 1.65 11.44
C GLY A 83 -13.14 0.30 11.96
N ASN A 84 -14.20 -0.29 11.39
CA ASN A 84 -14.58 -1.65 11.73
C ASN A 84 -13.61 -2.63 11.04
N LYS A 85 -13.15 -3.64 11.79
CA LYS A 85 -12.39 -4.74 11.18
C LYS A 85 -13.22 -5.42 10.10
N ILE A 86 -12.69 -5.42 8.89
CA ILE A 86 -13.24 -6.25 7.81
C ILE A 86 -12.65 -7.63 8.04
N TRP A 87 -13.23 -8.37 8.99
CA TRP A 87 -12.86 -9.76 9.23
C TRP A 87 -13.32 -10.58 8.03
N ARG A 88 -12.45 -10.75 7.04
CA ARG A 88 -12.54 -11.86 6.11
C ARG A 88 -11.81 -13.01 6.79
N ALA A 89 -12.38 -14.21 6.78
CA ALA A 89 -11.79 -15.42 7.33
C ALA A 89 -10.51 -15.81 6.55
N ALA A 90 -9.48 -14.97 6.59
CA ALA A 90 -8.20 -15.15 5.94
C ALA A 90 -7.26 -15.96 6.84
N ALA A 91 -7.78 -17.04 7.42
CA ALA A 91 -6.95 -18.00 8.16
C ALA A 91 -6.47 -19.15 7.27
N ALA A 92 -7.01 -19.33 6.06
CA ALA A 92 -6.65 -20.44 5.18
C ALA A 92 -7.09 -20.22 3.72
N LEU A 93 -6.84 -19.04 3.17
CA LEU A 93 -7.26 -18.75 1.81
C LEU A 93 -6.23 -19.27 0.82
N LEU A 94 -6.60 -20.35 0.12
CA LEU A 94 -5.93 -20.88 -1.07
C LEU A 94 -5.36 -19.74 -1.93
N ASP A 95 -4.17 -19.90 -2.52
CA ASP A 95 -3.51 -18.92 -3.42
C ASP A 95 -4.48 -18.22 -4.41
N SER A 96 -5.54 -18.93 -4.83
CA SER A 96 -6.63 -18.41 -5.65
C SER A 96 -7.40 -17.21 -5.08
N GLU A 97 -7.61 -17.10 -3.77
CA GLU A 97 -8.37 -15.98 -3.21
C GLU A 97 -7.51 -14.72 -3.08
N HIS A 98 -6.20 -14.87 -2.83
CA HIS A 98 -5.25 -13.75 -2.89
C HIS A 98 -5.19 -13.14 -4.30
N VAL A 99 -5.20 -13.98 -5.34
CA VAL A 99 -5.31 -13.53 -6.73
C VAL A 99 -6.65 -12.83 -6.99
N ARG A 100 -7.76 -13.35 -6.46
CA ARG A 100 -9.08 -12.69 -6.60
C ARG A 100 -9.14 -11.34 -5.90
N LEU A 101 -8.49 -11.19 -4.74
CA LEU A 101 -8.39 -9.91 -4.03
C LEU A 101 -7.54 -8.90 -4.80
N ALA A 102 -6.38 -9.33 -5.30
CA ALA A 102 -5.52 -8.48 -6.14
C ALA A 102 -6.20 -8.06 -7.45
N VAL A 103 -7.09 -8.90 -8.01
CA VAL A 103 -7.88 -8.59 -9.21
C VAL A 103 -9.11 -7.75 -8.89
N GLY A 104 -9.70 -7.90 -7.70
CA GLY A 104 -10.94 -7.24 -7.27
C GLY A 104 -10.73 -5.92 -6.51
N GLN A 105 -9.48 -5.47 -6.37
CA GLN A 105 -9.14 -4.23 -5.68
C GLN A 105 -8.11 -3.42 -6.47
N VAL A 106 -8.15 -2.11 -6.30
CA VAL A 106 -7.15 -1.19 -6.85
C VAL A 106 -6.58 -0.29 -5.77
N ALA A 107 -5.29 0.01 -5.86
CA ALA A 107 -4.63 0.92 -4.94
C ALA A 107 -5.20 2.34 -5.09
N VAL A 108 -5.53 2.96 -3.96
CA VAL A 108 -6.02 4.34 -3.87
C VAL A 108 -5.28 5.06 -2.75
N PRO A 109 -5.41 6.40 -2.63
CA PRO A 109 -4.82 7.11 -1.51
C PRO A 109 -5.21 6.48 -0.17
N TYR A 110 -4.19 6.15 0.62
CA TYR A 110 -4.32 5.61 1.99
C TYR A 110 -5.03 4.25 2.12
N GLY A 111 -5.18 3.49 1.04
CA GLY A 111 -5.86 2.21 1.10
C GLY A 111 -6.11 1.54 -0.27
N SER A 112 -7.17 0.76 -0.32
CA SER A 112 -7.65 0.05 -1.51
C SER A 112 -9.12 0.36 -1.79
N CYS A 113 -9.51 0.24 -3.05
CA CYS A 113 -10.88 0.39 -3.52
C CYS A 113 -11.35 -0.92 -4.16
N SER A 114 -12.55 -1.39 -3.77
CA SER A 114 -13.16 -2.60 -4.32
C SER A 114 -14.36 -2.34 -5.24
N GLU A 115 -14.54 -1.11 -5.73
CA GLU A 115 -15.65 -0.76 -6.62
C GLU A 115 -15.40 -1.33 -8.04
N PRO A 116 -16.23 -2.24 -8.56
CA PRO A 116 -15.93 -2.96 -9.80
C PRO A 116 -15.60 -2.07 -11.01
N SER A 117 -16.35 -0.98 -11.21
CA SER A 117 -16.10 -0.05 -12.33
C SER A 117 -14.75 0.65 -12.18
N ASN A 118 -14.46 1.15 -10.98
CA ASN A 118 -13.20 1.84 -10.71
C ASN A 118 -12.00 0.89 -10.73
N VAL A 119 -12.18 -0.36 -10.29
CA VAL A 119 -11.17 -1.42 -10.39
C VAL A 119 -10.86 -1.75 -11.86
N ALA A 120 -11.89 -1.93 -12.69
CA ALA A 120 -11.74 -2.14 -14.13
C ALA A 120 -11.03 -0.97 -14.82
N ALA A 121 -11.24 0.25 -14.33
CA ALA A 121 -10.57 1.47 -14.80
C ALA A 121 -9.19 1.73 -14.16
N GLY A 122 -8.66 0.81 -13.35
CA GLY A 122 -7.35 0.98 -12.72
C GLY A 122 -7.27 2.15 -11.72
N GLY A 123 -8.40 2.53 -11.11
CA GLY A 123 -8.46 3.61 -10.11
C GLY A 123 -8.59 5.02 -10.68
N HIS A 124 -8.83 5.14 -11.99
CA HIS A 124 -8.87 6.42 -12.70
C HIS A 124 -10.29 6.98 -12.95
N ASP A 125 -11.34 6.22 -12.65
CA ASP A 125 -12.74 6.57 -13.00
C ASP A 125 -13.59 7.00 -11.80
N CYS A 126 -12.99 7.12 -10.61
CA CYS A 126 -13.73 7.47 -9.40
C CYS A 126 -14.25 8.93 -9.46
N PRO A 127 -15.58 9.16 -9.33
CA PRO A 127 -16.17 10.50 -9.41
C PRO A 127 -15.84 11.38 -8.19
N ILE A 128 -15.47 10.77 -7.07
CA ILE A 128 -15.09 11.46 -5.82
C ILE A 128 -13.61 11.25 -5.51
N ARG A 129 -12.76 11.45 -6.53
CA ARG A 129 -11.30 11.24 -6.44
C ARG A 129 -10.72 11.91 -5.20
N PHE A 130 -9.80 11.21 -4.53
CA PHE A 130 -9.15 11.62 -3.29
C PHE A 130 -10.06 11.72 -2.05
N ARG A 131 -11.35 11.43 -2.14
CA ARG A 131 -12.29 11.37 -0.99
C ARG A 131 -12.59 9.94 -0.55
N CYS A 132 -11.61 9.03 -0.68
CA CYS A 132 -11.79 7.59 -0.48
C CYS A 132 -12.31 7.23 0.92
N VAL A 133 -11.85 7.92 1.97
CA VAL A 133 -12.34 7.73 3.37
C VAL A 133 -13.85 8.02 3.53
N GLY A 134 -14.46 8.70 2.56
CA GLY A 134 -15.91 8.90 2.49
C GLY A 134 -16.68 7.76 1.81
N CYS A 135 -16.00 6.89 1.05
CA CYS A 135 -16.62 5.89 0.16
C CYS A 135 -16.77 4.52 0.83
N THR A 136 -17.90 3.83 0.61
CA THR A 136 -18.15 2.49 1.18
C THR A 136 -17.20 1.41 0.63
N HIS A 137 -16.68 1.58 -0.58
CA HIS A 137 -15.75 0.63 -1.22
C HIS A 137 -14.29 0.81 -0.77
N PHE A 138 -14.02 1.78 0.12
CA PHE A 138 -12.70 2.02 0.66
C PHE A 138 -12.42 1.11 1.84
N ALA A 139 -11.23 0.54 1.83
CA ALA A 139 -10.66 -0.18 2.95
C ALA A 139 -9.19 0.18 3.12
N THR A 140 -8.69 0.09 4.34
CA THR A 140 -7.30 0.39 4.69
C THR A 140 -6.72 -0.70 5.58
N ASP A 141 -5.41 -0.70 5.72
CA ASP A 141 -4.67 -1.63 6.57
C ASP A 141 -3.66 -0.86 7.42
N VAL A 142 -3.15 -1.48 8.49
CA VAL A 142 -2.22 -0.83 9.43
C VAL A 142 -0.97 -0.23 8.76
N SER A 143 -0.55 -0.72 7.60
CA SER A 143 0.61 -0.14 6.90
C SER A 143 0.37 1.28 6.36
N TYR A 144 -0.89 1.71 6.24
CA TYR A 144 -1.25 3.08 5.87
C TYR A 144 -1.39 4.03 7.06
N LEU A 145 -1.29 3.54 8.32
CA LEU A 145 -1.43 4.37 9.51
C LEU A 145 -0.51 5.62 9.49
N PRO A 146 0.79 5.53 9.15
CA PRO A 146 1.63 6.73 9.08
C PRO A 146 1.20 7.73 7.99
N ASP A 147 0.62 7.24 6.88
CA ASP A 147 0.15 8.11 5.80
C ASP A 147 -1.17 8.80 6.17
N LEU A 148 -2.05 8.10 6.91
CA LEU A 148 -3.28 8.67 7.48
C LEU A 148 -2.96 9.76 8.51
N GLU A 149 -1.98 9.53 9.38
CA GLU A 149 -1.50 10.54 10.33
C GLU A 149 -0.90 11.75 9.62
N GLY A 150 -0.07 11.52 8.60
CA GLY A 150 0.49 12.58 7.76
C GLY A 150 -0.60 13.39 7.04
N TYR A 151 -1.64 12.71 6.55
CA TYR A 151 -2.78 13.35 5.92
C TYR A 151 -3.58 14.19 6.90
N LEU A 152 -3.91 13.66 8.09
CA LEU A 152 -4.58 14.41 9.15
C LEU A 152 -3.78 15.66 9.53
N ALA A 153 -2.48 15.54 9.71
CA ALA A 153 -1.61 16.67 10.02
C ALA A 153 -1.62 17.72 8.89
N SER A 154 -1.67 17.28 7.63
CA SER A 154 -1.79 18.17 6.47
C SER A 154 -3.12 18.94 6.44
N LEU A 155 -4.24 18.28 6.76
CA LEU A 155 -5.55 18.92 6.86
C LEU A 155 -5.58 19.96 7.97
N LEU A 156 -5.04 19.63 9.16
CA LEU A 156 -5.00 20.55 10.29
C LEU A 156 -4.11 21.78 10.00
N ARG A 157 -2.93 21.57 9.39
CA ARG A 157 -2.06 22.68 8.95
C ARG A 157 -2.73 23.55 7.89
N SER A 158 -3.38 22.92 6.90
CA SER A 158 -4.08 23.66 5.84
C SER A 158 -5.22 24.51 6.42
N ARG A 159 -5.99 23.96 7.36
CA ARG A 159 -7.05 24.69 8.07
C ARG A 159 -6.52 25.91 8.82
N GLU A 160 -5.42 25.75 9.54
CA GLU A 160 -4.80 26.87 10.27
C GLU A 160 -4.28 27.94 9.31
N ARG A 161 -3.60 27.52 8.24
CA ARG A 161 -3.09 28.44 7.22
C ARG A 161 -4.20 29.26 6.58
N ILE A 162 -5.35 28.66 6.26
CA ILE A 162 -6.48 29.36 5.63
C ILE A 162 -7.12 30.36 6.59
N ARG A 163 -7.29 29.98 7.87
CA ARG A 163 -7.81 30.88 8.91
C ARG A 163 -6.93 32.11 9.12
N GLY A 164 -5.61 31.92 9.06
CA GLY A 164 -4.63 33.00 9.14
C GLY A 164 -4.43 33.81 7.85
N THR A 165 -5.08 33.45 6.74
CA THR A 165 -4.92 34.18 5.47
C THR A 165 -5.61 35.54 5.54
N PHE A 166 -4.83 36.61 5.43
CA PHE A 166 -5.33 37.97 5.24
C PHE A 166 -5.53 38.27 3.76
N GLY A 167 -6.48 39.16 3.43
CA GLY A 167 -6.71 39.61 2.05
C GLY A 167 -7.40 38.61 1.11
N ALA A 168 -8.03 37.57 1.65
CA ALA A 168 -8.89 36.66 0.90
C ALA A 168 -10.35 36.82 1.32
N ASP A 169 -11.26 36.79 0.34
CA ASP A 169 -12.70 36.82 0.57
C ASP A 169 -13.19 35.61 1.37
N GLU A 170 -14.26 35.80 2.13
CA GLU A 170 -14.79 34.77 3.03
C GLU A 170 -15.29 33.54 2.28
N TRP A 171 -15.92 33.72 1.11
CA TRP A 171 -16.38 32.60 0.28
C TRP A 171 -15.21 31.71 -0.17
N ALA A 172 -14.07 32.31 -0.55
CA ALA A 172 -12.89 31.58 -1.00
C ALA A 172 -12.23 30.81 0.16
N LYS A 173 -12.24 31.39 1.37
CA LYS A 173 -11.81 30.70 2.59
C LYS A 173 -12.72 29.51 2.90
N ALA A 174 -14.03 29.69 2.79
CA ALA A 174 -15.01 28.64 3.06
C ALA A 174 -14.84 27.43 2.11
N GLU A 175 -14.62 27.67 0.81
CA GLU A 175 -14.40 26.58 -0.16
C GLU A 175 -13.05 25.87 0.01
N ALA A 176 -11.99 26.62 0.37
CA ALA A 176 -10.66 26.05 0.57
C ALA A 176 -10.52 25.29 1.90
N LEU A 177 -11.36 25.61 2.90
CA LEU A 177 -11.29 25.02 4.23
C LEU A 177 -11.51 23.49 4.15
N PRO A 178 -10.59 22.70 4.73
CA PRO A 178 -10.80 21.26 4.88
C PRO A 178 -12.09 20.97 5.65
N SER A 179 -12.82 19.94 5.21
CA SER A 179 -14.08 19.55 5.84
C SER A 179 -13.85 19.04 7.27
N ASP A 180 -14.58 19.58 8.25
CA ASP A 180 -14.54 19.06 9.63
C ASP A 180 -15.03 17.61 9.71
N THR A 181 -15.96 17.21 8.82
CA THR A 181 -16.41 15.82 8.70
C THR A 181 -15.29 14.90 8.26
N GLU A 182 -14.47 15.32 7.30
CA GLU A 182 -13.30 14.57 6.83
C GLU A 182 -12.26 14.43 7.95
N ILE A 183 -11.93 15.53 8.62
CA ILE A 183 -11.00 15.53 9.77
C ILE A 183 -11.50 14.58 10.87
N ALA A 184 -12.78 14.65 11.23
CA ALA A 184 -13.37 13.81 12.26
C ALA A 184 -13.34 12.32 11.88
N ARG A 185 -13.61 11.99 10.61
CA ARG A 185 -13.55 10.61 10.11
C ARG A 185 -12.14 10.04 10.17
N ILE A 186 -11.15 10.77 9.67
CA ILE A 186 -9.76 10.32 9.67
C ILE A 186 -9.25 10.15 11.11
N ARG A 187 -9.59 11.08 12.01
CA ARG A 187 -9.26 10.95 13.43
C ARG A 187 -9.83 9.68 14.04
N ARG A 188 -11.12 9.40 13.81
CA ARG A 188 -11.76 8.18 14.31
C ARG A 188 -11.09 6.93 13.75
N LEU A 189 -10.83 6.89 12.45
CA LEU A 189 -10.15 5.77 11.79
C LEU A 189 -8.76 5.52 12.39
N ILE A 190 -7.94 6.57 12.57
CA ILE A 190 -6.62 6.46 13.20
C ILE A 190 -6.73 5.92 14.63
N VAL A 191 -7.67 6.41 15.42
CA VAL A 191 -7.88 5.96 16.80
C VAL A 191 -8.25 4.48 16.82
N GLN A 192 -9.21 4.05 15.99
CA GLN A 192 -9.63 2.64 15.92
C GLN A 192 -8.47 1.72 15.52
N ILE A 193 -7.70 2.09 14.50
CA ILE A 193 -6.54 1.30 14.06
C ILE A 193 -5.50 1.20 15.19
N LYS A 194 -5.24 2.30 15.92
CA LYS A 194 -4.28 2.30 17.03
C LYS A 194 -4.75 1.43 18.19
N THR A 195 -6.00 1.56 18.62
CA THR A 195 -6.57 0.71 19.68
C THR A 195 -6.38 -0.76 19.35
N GLU A 196 -6.66 -1.16 18.12
CA GLU A 196 -6.56 -2.55 17.69
C GLU A 196 -5.13 -3.07 17.57
N VAL A 197 -4.14 -2.19 17.36
CA VAL A 197 -2.72 -2.53 17.40
C VAL A 197 -2.20 -2.56 18.84
N ASP A 198 -2.68 -1.68 19.71
CA ASP A 198 -2.30 -1.60 21.12
C ASP A 198 -2.89 -2.77 21.94
N ASP A 199 -4.00 -3.36 21.49
CA ASP A 199 -4.60 -4.57 22.09
C ASP A 199 -3.83 -5.87 21.74
N LEU A 200 -2.85 -5.82 20.84
CA LEU A 200 -2.01 -6.96 20.49
C LEU A 200 -0.97 -7.26 21.58
N SER A 201 -0.51 -8.52 21.63
CA SER A 201 0.64 -8.87 22.45
C SER A 201 1.91 -8.14 21.96
N GLU A 202 2.90 -7.95 22.85
CA GLU A 202 4.17 -7.29 22.48
C GLU A 202 4.88 -8.02 21.32
N SER A 203 4.81 -9.35 21.31
CA SER A 203 5.34 -10.19 20.22
C SER A 203 4.61 -9.93 18.91
N ASP A 204 3.28 -9.91 18.92
CA ASP A 204 2.48 -9.70 17.71
C ASP A 204 2.64 -8.27 17.18
N ARG A 205 2.73 -7.30 18.07
CA ARG A 205 2.99 -5.89 17.71
C ARG A 205 4.32 -5.74 16.99
N ALA A 206 5.40 -6.36 17.49
CA ALA A 206 6.71 -6.32 16.83
C ALA A 206 6.66 -6.93 15.42
N LEU A 207 5.95 -8.05 15.25
CA LEU A 207 5.77 -8.68 13.94
C LEU A 207 4.95 -7.82 12.97
N VAL A 208 3.92 -7.14 13.47
CA VAL A 208 3.12 -6.18 12.69
C VAL A 208 4.00 -5.01 12.24
N GLU A 209 4.79 -4.43 13.14
CA GLU A 209 5.70 -3.32 12.81
C GLU A 209 6.74 -3.71 11.74
N GLU A 210 7.31 -4.91 11.82
CA GLU A 210 8.21 -5.45 10.78
C GLU A 210 7.48 -5.63 9.43
N SER A 211 6.28 -6.19 9.47
CA SER A 211 5.44 -6.40 8.28
C SER A 211 5.08 -5.07 7.61
N VAL A 212 4.71 -4.06 8.40
CA VAL A 212 4.46 -2.69 7.92
C VAL A 212 5.70 -2.11 7.24
N SER A 213 6.88 -2.22 7.86
CA SER A 213 8.14 -1.75 7.27
C SER A 213 8.41 -2.41 5.91
N THR A 214 8.19 -3.71 5.82
CA THR A 214 8.39 -4.52 4.61
C THR A 214 7.43 -4.10 3.49
N VAL A 215 6.12 -3.99 3.80
CA VAL A 215 5.09 -3.58 2.84
C VAL A 215 5.32 -2.16 2.33
N ARG A 216 5.66 -1.22 3.22
CA ARG A 216 5.93 0.18 2.87
C ARG A 216 7.15 0.33 1.97
N LYS A 217 8.26 -0.36 2.25
CA LYS A 217 9.45 -0.38 1.38
C LYS A 217 9.11 -0.85 -0.03
N GLY A 218 8.31 -1.91 -0.15
CA GLY A 218 7.84 -2.41 -1.45
C GLY A 218 6.91 -1.44 -2.19
N ARG A 219 6.04 -0.71 -1.48
CA ARG A 219 5.19 0.32 -2.10
C ARG A 219 6.02 1.49 -2.64
N SER A 220 6.99 1.99 -1.89
CA SER A 220 7.86 3.10 -2.32
C SER A 220 8.66 2.80 -3.59
N ALA A 221 8.94 1.53 -3.88
CA ALA A 221 9.62 1.10 -5.11
C ALA A 221 8.72 1.07 -6.36
N VAL A 222 7.39 1.09 -6.20
CA VAL A 222 6.40 0.88 -7.28
C VAL A 222 5.65 2.17 -7.68
N VAL A 223 5.86 3.31 -7.01
CA VAL A 223 4.96 4.47 -7.18
C VAL A 223 5.22 5.29 -8.45
N GLY A 224 4.48 4.93 -9.51
CA GLY A 224 4.12 5.76 -10.66
C GLY A 224 2.68 6.30 -10.62
N LEU A 225 1.98 6.22 -9.49
CA LEU A 225 0.70 6.92 -9.30
C LEU A 225 0.92 8.24 -8.56
N GLU A 226 0.36 9.32 -9.10
CA GLU A 226 0.26 10.68 -8.55
C GLU A 226 -0.51 10.73 -7.22
N THR A 227 -0.01 10.01 -6.22
CA THR A 227 -0.46 10.09 -4.84
C THR A 227 0.24 11.27 -4.18
N PRO A 228 -0.47 12.09 -3.39
CA PRO A 228 0.17 13.15 -2.61
C PRO A 228 1.23 12.52 -1.71
N ARG A 229 2.51 12.83 -1.96
CA ARG A 229 3.61 12.30 -1.15
C ARG A 229 3.55 12.96 0.22
N VAL A 230 3.28 12.17 1.26
CA VAL A 230 3.71 12.52 2.62
C VAL A 230 5.23 12.47 2.59
N ARG A 231 5.88 13.64 2.65
CA ARG A 231 7.34 13.74 2.68
C ARG A 231 7.82 12.97 3.91
N GLN A 232 8.64 11.94 3.72
CA GLN A 232 9.27 11.27 4.85
C GLN A 232 10.08 12.31 5.67
N PRO A 233 10.08 12.24 7.01
CA PRO A 233 10.98 13.03 7.81
C PRO A 233 12.40 12.75 7.33
N VAL A 234 13.08 13.79 6.85
CA VAL A 234 14.51 13.68 6.53
C VAL A 234 15.23 13.53 7.87
N PRO A 235 16.16 12.58 8.05
CA PRO A 235 17.03 12.55 9.23
C PRO A 235 17.68 13.92 9.38
N ASP A 236 17.68 14.46 10.60
CA ASP A 236 18.22 15.79 10.85
C ASP A 236 19.69 15.86 10.42
N VAL A 237 19.98 16.66 9.40
CA VAL A 237 21.33 16.80 8.82
C VAL A 237 22.16 17.83 9.60
N ARG A 238 21.66 18.40 10.71
CA ARG A 238 22.41 19.36 11.52
C ARG A 238 22.33 19.08 13.03
N PRO A 239 23.24 18.26 13.57
CA PRO A 239 23.30 17.98 15.00
C PRO A 239 23.79 19.17 15.88
N ASP A 240 24.25 20.30 15.32
CA ASP A 240 24.90 21.38 16.07
C ASP A 240 24.00 22.58 16.44
N ARG A 241 22.78 22.33 16.91
CA ARG A 241 22.01 23.38 17.61
C ARG A 241 21.39 22.86 18.90
N SER A 242 22.25 22.48 19.83
CA SER A 242 21.91 22.44 21.25
C SER A 242 23.07 22.98 22.09
N THR A 243 23.19 24.31 22.14
CA THR A 243 23.64 25.11 23.28
C THR A 243 23.22 26.56 23.04
#